data_AF-A0A1U7V8F4-F1
#
_entry.id   AF-A0A1U7V8F4-F1
#
_cell.length_a   1.000
_cell.length_b   1.000
_cell.length_c   1.000
_cell.angle_alpha   90.00
_cell.angle_beta   90.00
_cell.angle_gamma   90.00
#
_symmetry.space_group_name_H-M   'P 1'
#
loop_
_entity.id
_entity.type
_entity.pdbx_description
1 polymer ?
#
loop_
_entity_poly.entity_id
_entity_poly.type
_entity_poly.pdbx_seq_one_letter_code
_entity_poly.pdbx_strand_id
1 'polypeptide(L)'
;MTTNTMFITLNLNNCHLWLTVVPALPFSPYQQACSSNIIDSWEQLWKDPKCVKKSEINAKNRRGGRSGVSTGTHTGGSVTTGEYRKRLAVEKGRDPTPSELHLYVHTHGHDGKSFLDEEARLVHERYQEILYEQTQTQSDID
;
A
#
# COMPACT_ATOMS: atom_id res chain seq x y z
N MET A 1 -3.14 -38.23 3.77
CA MET A 1 -2.42 -37.44 2.75
C MET A 1 -3.16 -36.13 2.61
N THR A 2 -2.68 -35.08 3.27
CA THR A 2 -3.32 -33.76 3.37
C THR A 2 -3.01 -32.94 2.13
N THR A 3 -4.02 -32.65 1.34
CA THR A 3 -3.96 -31.75 0.18
C THR A 3 -3.84 -30.30 0.68
N ASN A 4 -2.73 -29.66 0.34
CA ASN A 4 -2.47 -28.24 0.59
C ASN A 4 -3.35 -27.36 -0.31
N THR A 5 -4.60 -27.18 0.07
CA THR A 5 -5.47 -26.13 -0.45
C THR A 5 -5.14 -24.82 0.30
N MET A 6 -3.94 -24.28 0.05
CA MET A 6 -3.62 -22.90 0.46
C MET A 6 -4.39 -21.95 -0.44
N PHE A 7 -5.60 -21.62 0.00
CA PHE A 7 -6.22 -20.31 -0.08
C PHE A 7 -5.36 -19.23 -0.74
N ILE A 8 -5.56 -19.03 -2.05
CA ILE A 8 -5.46 -17.70 -2.65
C ILE A 8 -6.73 -16.95 -2.19
N THR A 9 -6.76 -16.53 -0.92
CA THR A 9 -7.67 -15.48 -0.43
C THR A 9 -7.18 -14.13 -0.93
N LEU A 10 -7.18 -13.97 -2.24
CA LEU A 10 -7.36 -12.67 -2.87
C LEU A 10 -8.74 -12.70 -3.53
N ASN A 11 -9.72 -12.27 -2.74
CA ASN A 11 -10.86 -11.50 -3.20
C ASN A 11 -11.96 -12.17 -4.05
N LEU A 12 -12.14 -13.49 -4.03
CA LEU A 12 -13.38 -14.09 -4.59
C LEU A 12 -14.60 -13.93 -3.65
N ASN A 13 -14.37 -13.91 -2.33
CA ASN A 13 -15.45 -13.73 -1.34
C ASN A 13 -16.01 -12.30 -1.30
N ASN A 14 -15.30 -11.32 -1.86
CA ASN A 14 -15.78 -9.93 -1.94
C ASN A 14 -16.69 -9.74 -3.15
N CYS A 15 -16.53 -10.51 -4.22
CA CYS A 15 -17.50 -10.56 -5.30
C CYS A 15 -18.81 -11.27 -4.86
N HIS A 16 -18.73 -12.23 -3.94
CA HIS A 16 -19.90 -12.95 -3.43
C HIS A 16 -20.66 -12.18 -2.34
N LEU A 17 -19.98 -11.38 -1.52
CA LEU A 17 -20.62 -10.58 -0.45
C LEU A 17 -21.32 -9.31 -0.95
N TRP A 18 -20.99 -8.80 -2.14
CA TRP A 18 -21.71 -7.69 -2.76
C TRP A 18 -23.02 -8.11 -3.46
N LEU A 19 -23.28 -9.43 -3.58
CA LEU A 19 -24.46 -9.97 -4.26
C LEU A 19 -25.67 -10.25 -3.35
N THR A 20 -25.53 -10.14 -2.03
CA THR A 20 -26.60 -10.53 -1.08
C THR A 20 -27.47 -9.38 -0.56
N VAL A 21 -27.22 -8.13 -0.95
CA VAL A 21 -27.91 -6.95 -0.35
C VAL A 21 -28.65 -6.06 -1.37
N VAL A 22 -28.79 -6.46 -2.64
CA VAL A 22 -29.58 -5.71 -3.63
C VAL A 22 -30.79 -6.52 -4.07
N PRO A 23 -31.97 -6.34 -3.46
CA PRO A 23 -33.18 -6.99 -3.94
C PRO A 23 -33.66 -6.30 -5.22
N ALA A 24 -33.88 -7.11 -6.26
CA ALA A 24 -34.70 -6.84 -7.43
C ALA A 24 -34.35 -5.58 -8.26
N LEU A 25 -33.32 -5.69 -9.11
CA LEU A 25 -33.27 -4.93 -10.37
C LEU A 25 -33.13 -5.91 -11.55
N PRO A 26 -33.87 -5.71 -12.64
CA PRO A 26 -33.82 -6.60 -13.79
C PRO A 26 -32.46 -6.48 -14.48
N PHE A 27 -31.78 -7.62 -14.62
CA PHE A 27 -30.61 -7.85 -15.48
C PHE A 27 -29.56 -6.74 -15.47
N SER A 28 -28.76 -6.73 -14.40
CA SER A 28 -27.52 -5.98 -14.35
C SER A 28 -26.54 -6.50 -15.41
N PRO A 29 -25.91 -5.64 -16.24
CA PRO A 29 -24.91 -6.03 -17.25
C PRO A 29 -23.76 -6.88 -16.68
N TYR A 30 -23.55 -6.80 -15.36
CA TYR A 30 -22.55 -7.55 -14.63
C TYR A 30 -22.85 -9.05 -14.53
N GLN A 31 -24.12 -9.47 -14.57
CA GLN A 31 -24.46 -10.91 -14.58
C GLN A 31 -24.15 -11.57 -15.93
N GLN A 32 -24.20 -10.81 -17.04
CA GLN A 32 -23.79 -11.28 -18.36
C GLN A 32 -22.25 -11.36 -18.50
N ALA A 33 -21.51 -10.52 -17.77
CA ALA A 33 -20.04 -10.54 -17.72
C ALA A 33 -19.46 -11.71 -16.90
N CYS A 34 -20.28 -12.33 -16.06
CA CYS A 34 -19.92 -13.49 -15.23
C CYS A 34 -20.59 -14.79 -15.73
N SER A 35 -20.70 -14.98 -17.06
CA SER A 35 -21.10 -16.29 -17.58
C SER A 35 -20.02 -17.33 -17.26
N SER A 36 -20.43 -18.54 -16.84
CA SER A 36 -19.52 -19.57 -16.33
C SER A 36 -18.37 -19.89 -17.28
N ASN A 37 -18.64 -19.92 -18.59
CA ASN A 37 -17.64 -20.15 -19.64
C ASN A 37 -16.52 -19.10 -19.68
N ILE A 38 -16.80 -17.83 -19.33
CA ILE A 38 -15.79 -16.78 -19.26
C ILE A 38 -14.91 -17.01 -18.03
N ILE A 39 -15.51 -17.31 -16.87
CA ILE A 39 -14.78 -17.59 -15.63
C ILE A 39 -13.88 -18.82 -15.79
N ASP A 40 -14.39 -19.90 -16.38
CA ASP A 40 -13.64 -21.12 -16.65
C ASP A 40 -12.45 -20.86 -17.60
N SER A 41 -12.65 -20.00 -18.61
CA SER A 41 -11.58 -19.59 -19.54
C SER A 41 -10.48 -18.80 -18.83
N TRP A 42 -10.83 -17.86 -17.93
CA TRP A 42 -9.86 -17.14 -17.13
C TRP A 42 -9.07 -18.06 -16.21
N GLU A 43 -9.74 -19.04 -15.58
CA GLU A 43 -9.08 -20.00 -14.70
C GLU A 43 -8.07 -20.87 -15.48
N GLN A 44 -8.42 -21.32 -16.69
CA GLN A 44 -7.50 -22.04 -17.56
C GLN A 44 -6.30 -21.19 -17.96
N LEU A 45 -6.51 -19.92 -18.34
CA LEU A 45 -5.43 -18.99 -18.67
C LEU A 45 -4.47 -18.76 -17.50
N TRP A 46 -4.98 -18.73 -16.26
CA TRP A 46 -4.16 -18.52 -15.07
C TRP A 46 -3.37 -19.78 -14.66
N LYS A 47 -3.86 -20.97 -15.05
CA LYS A 47 -3.16 -22.25 -14.89
C LYS A 47 -2.07 -22.48 -15.94
N ASP A 48 -2.00 -21.67 -17.00
CA ASP A 48 -0.93 -21.76 -18.00
C ASP A 48 0.46 -21.67 -17.33
N PRO A 49 1.40 -22.59 -17.59
CA PRO A 49 2.74 -22.58 -17.00
C PRO A 49 3.48 -21.25 -17.17
N LYS A 50 3.24 -20.52 -18.26
CA LYS A 50 3.82 -19.20 -18.52
C LYS A 50 3.29 -18.16 -17.54
N CYS A 51 1.99 -18.19 -17.27
CA CYS A 51 1.33 -17.31 -16.30
C CYS A 51 1.81 -17.59 -14.87
N VAL A 52 1.87 -18.87 -14.49
CA VAL A 52 2.37 -19.31 -13.18
C VAL A 52 3.82 -18.89 -12.98
N LYS A 53 4.71 -19.21 -13.93
CA LYS A 53 6.14 -18.85 -13.85
C LYS A 53 6.35 -17.34 -13.75
N LYS A 54 5.59 -16.54 -14.51
CA LYS A 54 5.65 -15.08 -14.42
C LYS A 54 5.18 -14.58 -13.05
N SER A 55 4.13 -15.17 -12.50
CA SER A 55 3.63 -14.86 -11.15
C SER A 55 4.67 -15.16 -10.07
N GLU A 56 5.31 -16.33 -10.12
CA GLU A 56 6.38 -16.71 -9.18
C GLU A 56 7.59 -15.77 -9.25
N ILE A 57 8.01 -15.41 -10.47
CA ILE A 57 9.09 -14.44 -10.69
C ILE A 57 8.69 -13.08 -10.12
N ASN A 58 7.47 -12.61 -10.40
CA ASN A 58 6.98 -11.33 -9.88
C ASN A 58 6.84 -11.35 -8.35
N ALA A 59 6.45 -12.48 -7.76
CA ALA A 59 6.37 -12.65 -6.32
C ALA A 59 7.76 -12.58 -5.67
N LYS A 60 8.78 -13.22 -6.27
CA LYS A 60 10.18 -13.11 -5.82
C LYS A 60 10.75 -11.71 -6.03
N ASN A 61 10.37 -11.05 -7.12
CA ASN A 61 10.83 -9.71 -7.48
C ASN A 61 10.13 -8.59 -6.68
N ARG A 62 9.06 -8.87 -5.95
CA ARG A 62 8.49 -7.95 -4.96
C ARG A 62 9.50 -7.77 -3.82
N ARG A 63 10.42 -6.82 -3.98
CA ARG A 63 11.15 -6.21 -2.86
C ARG A 63 10.13 -5.79 -1.80
N GLY A 64 10.22 -6.35 -0.61
CA GLY A 64 9.37 -6.00 0.54
C GLY A 64 8.31 -7.03 0.92
N GLY A 65 8.27 -8.22 0.30
CA GLY A 65 7.51 -9.35 0.84
C GLY A 65 8.14 -9.90 2.14
N ARG A 66 8.18 -9.10 3.20
CA ARG A 66 8.40 -9.58 4.57
C ARG A 66 7.37 -10.69 4.76
N SER A 67 7.79 -11.91 5.12
CA SER A 67 6.89 -13.05 5.30
C SER A 67 5.71 -12.64 6.19
N GLY A 68 4.53 -12.41 5.60
CA GLY A 68 3.41 -11.72 6.24
C GLY A 68 2.68 -10.76 5.30
N VAL A 69 1.58 -10.16 5.81
CA VAL A 69 0.78 -9.14 5.13
C VAL A 69 1.70 -8.02 4.61
N SER A 70 1.54 -7.65 3.33
CA SER A 70 2.26 -6.52 2.72
C SER A 70 1.96 -5.24 3.50
N THR A 71 2.82 -4.87 4.45
CA THR A 71 2.76 -3.58 5.12
C THR A 71 3.11 -2.50 4.11
N GLY A 72 2.19 -1.56 3.89
CA GLY A 72 2.45 -0.42 3.00
C GLY A 72 3.62 0.39 3.53
N THR A 73 4.58 0.71 2.67
CA THR A 73 5.72 1.60 3.00
C THR A 73 5.30 3.07 3.14
N HIS A 74 4.07 3.40 2.75
CA HIS A 74 3.48 4.74 2.80
C HIS A 74 1.98 4.63 3.10
N THR A 75 1.46 5.53 3.95
CA THR A 75 0.03 5.53 4.33
C THR A 75 -0.88 5.98 3.18
N GLY A 76 -0.29 6.55 2.12
CA GLY A 76 -1.04 7.32 1.14
C GLY A 76 -1.61 6.61 -0.07
N GLY A 77 -1.32 5.32 -0.25
CA GLY A 77 -1.74 4.59 -1.44
C GLY A 77 -1.37 5.33 -2.73
N SER A 78 -2.33 5.57 -3.63
CA SER A 78 -2.09 6.25 -4.90
C SER A 78 -1.90 7.77 -4.80
N VAL A 79 -2.02 8.37 -3.61
CA VAL A 79 -1.83 9.82 -3.42
C VAL A 79 -0.35 10.14 -3.41
N THR A 80 0.06 11.14 -4.19
CA THR A 80 1.45 11.55 -4.29
C THR A 80 1.89 12.37 -3.07
N THR A 81 3.18 12.34 -2.74
CA THR A 81 3.77 13.18 -1.69
C THR A 81 3.53 14.67 -1.92
N GLY A 82 3.48 15.11 -3.19
CA GLY A 82 3.19 16.51 -3.53
C GLY A 82 1.77 16.94 -3.16
N GLU A 83 0.80 16.03 -3.27
CA GLU A 83 -0.57 16.27 -2.83
C GLU A 83 -0.65 16.35 -1.30
N TYR A 84 0.09 15.50 -0.58
CA TYR A 84 0.21 15.60 0.87
C TYR A 84 0.82 16.93 1.33
N ARG A 85 1.87 17.42 0.65
CA ARG A 85 2.44 18.74 0.94
C ARG A 85 1.40 19.84 0.82
N LYS A 86 0.59 19.86 -0.25
CA LYS A 86 -0.45 20.87 -0.44
C LYS A 86 -1.50 20.85 0.68
N ARG A 87 -1.99 19.66 1.03
CA ARG A 87 -2.99 19.49 2.11
C ARG A 87 -2.44 19.95 3.44
N LEU A 88 -1.22 19.53 3.77
CA LEU A 88 -0.55 19.89 5.01
C LEU A 88 -0.21 21.39 5.06
N ALA A 89 0.07 22.01 3.91
CA ALA A 89 0.27 23.45 3.83
C ALA A 89 -0.98 24.25 4.14
N VAL A 90 -2.15 23.77 3.68
CA VAL A 90 -3.44 24.37 4.01
C VAL A 90 -3.75 24.20 5.50
N GLU A 91 -3.51 23.01 6.06
CA GLU A 91 -3.75 22.72 7.48
C GLU A 91 -2.88 23.59 8.41
N LYS A 92 -1.60 23.77 8.07
CA LYS A 92 -0.65 24.55 8.88
C LYS A 92 -0.65 26.04 8.57
N GLY A 93 -1.27 26.47 7.46
CA GLY A 93 -1.19 27.85 6.97
C GLY A 93 0.20 28.29 6.48
N ARG A 94 1.12 27.33 6.26
CA ARG A 94 2.48 27.55 5.74
C ARG A 94 2.98 26.30 5.05
N ASP A 95 4.01 26.42 4.20
CA ASP A 95 4.64 25.22 3.62
C ASP A 95 5.22 24.32 4.74
N PRO A 96 4.92 23.00 4.73
CA PRO A 96 5.43 22.08 5.73
C PRO A 96 6.92 21.82 5.54
N THR A 97 7.63 21.64 6.64
CA THR A 97 9.04 21.25 6.57
C THR A 97 9.17 19.84 5.99
N PRO A 98 10.34 19.47 5.42
CA PRO A 98 10.59 18.10 4.96
C PRO A 98 10.32 17.06 6.06
N SER A 99 10.65 17.38 7.31
CA SER A 99 10.44 16.51 8.47
C SER A 99 8.96 16.32 8.80
N GLU A 100 8.17 17.40 8.78
CA GLU A 100 6.72 17.33 9.01
C GLU A 100 6.03 16.50 7.93
N LEU A 101 6.43 16.69 6.67
CA LEU A 101 5.89 15.92 5.55
C LEU A 101 6.25 14.44 5.64
N HIS A 102 7.50 14.12 6.03
CA HIS A 102 7.97 12.75 6.27
C HIS A 102 7.16 12.07 7.37
N LEU A 103 7.01 12.72 8.53
CA LEU A 103 6.19 12.20 9.62
C LEU A 103 4.74 11.98 9.19
N TYR A 104 4.17 12.91 8.42
CA TYR A 104 2.80 12.78 7.95
C TYR A 104 2.59 11.54 7.05
N VAL A 105 3.51 11.26 6.13
CA VAL A 105 3.33 10.17 5.15
C VAL A 105 3.82 8.79 5.62
N HIS A 106 4.66 8.76 6.66
CA HIS A 106 5.30 7.53 7.16
C HIS A 106 4.90 7.14 8.59
N THR A 107 3.85 7.76 9.16
CA THR A 107 3.28 7.33 10.45
C THR A 107 1.82 6.91 10.33
N HIS A 108 1.40 5.99 11.20
CA HIS A 108 0.01 5.56 11.27
C HIS A 108 -0.87 6.71 11.78
N GLY A 109 -1.95 6.97 11.05
CA GLY A 109 -2.92 8.00 11.44
C GLY A 109 -2.33 9.41 11.55
N HIS A 110 -1.15 9.67 10.96
CA HIS A 110 -0.45 10.95 11.02
C HIS A 110 -0.08 11.39 12.45
N ASP A 111 0.15 10.44 13.37
CA ASP A 111 0.44 10.72 14.78
C ASP A 111 1.87 11.24 15.03
N GLY A 112 2.75 11.16 14.03
CA GLY A 112 4.16 11.58 14.12
C GLY A 112 5.03 10.68 15.00
N LYS A 113 4.55 9.50 15.41
CA LYS A 113 5.24 8.61 16.36
C LYS A 113 5.28 7.16 15.90
N SER A 114 4.17 6.61 15.42
CA SER A 114 4.07 5.20 15.05
C SER A 114 4.42 4.99 13.59
N PHE A 115 5.72 4.79 13.32
CA PHE A 115 6.23 4.59 11.97
C PHE A 115 5.69 3.31 11.31
N LEU A 116 5.43 3.38 9.99
CA LEU A 116 4.98 2.24 9.20
C LEU A 116 6.07 1.18 9.00
N ASP A 117 7.32 1.63 8.94
CA ASP A 117 8.50 0.78 8.83
C ASP A 117 9.70 1.37 9.59
N GLU A 118 10.68 0.50 9.82
CA GLU A 118 11.89 0.83 10.58
C GLU A 118 12.82 1.77 9.81
N GLU A 119 12.86 1.64 8.48
CA GLU A 119 13.69 2.51 7.62
C GLU A 119 13.22 3.96 7.68
N ALA A 120 11.91 4.23 7.69
CA ALA A 120 11.37 5.57 7.84
C ALA A 120 11.71 6.18 9.20
N ARG A 121 11.75 5.37 10.26
CA ARG A 121 12.19 5.81 11.59
C ARG A 121 13.66 6.21 11.55
N LEU A 122 14.54 5.33 11.02
CA LEU A 122 15.97 5.59 10.92
C LEU A 122 16.27 6.83 10.07
N VAL A 123 15.60 7.00 8.93
CA VAL A 123 15.74 8.19 8.08
C VAL A 123 15.36 9.46 8.84
N HIS A 124 14.28 9.43 9.62
CA HIS A 124 13.87 10.58 10.42
C HIS A 124 14.88 10.92 11.50
N GLU A 125 15.37 9.92 12.24
CA GLU A 125 16.38 10.10 13.29
C GLU A 125 17.67 10.70 12.75
N ARG A 126 18.21 10.15 11.65
CA ARG A 126 19.42 10.68 11.00
C ARG A 126 19.23 12.10 10.50
N TYR A 127 18.05 12.44 9.99
CA TYR A 127 17.75 13.81 9.58
C TYR A 127 17.79 14.79 10.77
N GLN A 128 17.23 14.40 11.93
CA GLN A 128 17.29 15.23 13.14
C GLN A 128 18.72 15.41 13.66
N GLU A 129 19.54 14.36 13.61
CA GLU A 129 20.97 14.43 13.98
C GLU A 129 21.71 15.45 13.12
N ILE A 130 21.55 15.38 11.80
CA ILE A 130 22.20 16.33 10.86
C ILE A 130 21.76 17.77 11.13
N LEU A 131 20.47 18.01 11.40
CA LEU A 131 19.98 19.35 11.73
C LEU A 131 20.59 19.88 13.03
N TYR A 132 20.72 19.03 14.05
CA TYR A 132 21.32 19.40 15.33
C TYR A 132 22.80 19.77 15.17
N GLU A 133 23.58 18.94 14.46
CA GLU A 133 25.00 19.19 14.18
C GLU A 133 25.21 20.51 13.42
N GLN A 134 24.38 20.79 12.42
CA GLN A 134 24.43 22.05 11.67
C GLN A 134 24.15 23.27 12.55
N THR A 135 23.17 23.15 13.46
CA THR A 135 22.79 24.26 14.35
C THR A 135 23.90 24.57 15.35
N GLN A 136 24.55 23.54 15.89
CA GLN A 136 25.67 23.69 16.83
C GLN A 136 26.91 24.26 16.14
N THR A 137 27.24 23.78 14.94
CA THR A 137 28.40 24.27 14.18
C THR A 137 28.24 25.75 13.80
N GLN A 138 27.01 26.19 13.50
CA GLN A 138 26.73 27.58 13.19
C GLN A 138 26.89 28.50 14.42
N SER A 139 26.51 28.04 15.61
CA SER A 139 26.69 28.82 16.85
C SER A 139 28.14 28.94 17.31
N ASP A 140 29.02 28.03 16.87
CA ASP A 140 30.44 28.03 17.23
C ASP A 140 31.29 28.94 16.30
N ILE A 141 30.69 29.47 15.22
CA ILE A 141 31.34 30.34 14.22
C ILE A 141 31.01 31.83 14.45
N ASP A 142 29.95 32.15 15.21
CA ASP A 142 29.54 33.52 15.59
C ASP A 142 30.17 33.99 16.92
#